data_AF-A0A3S4HRL3-F1
#
_entry.id   AF-A0A3S4HRL3-F1
#
_cell.length_a   1.000
_cell.length_b   1.000
_cell.length_c   1.000
_cell.angle_alpha   90.00
_cell.angle_beta   90.00
_cell.angle_gamma   90.00
#
_symmetry.space_group_name_H-M   'P 1'
#
loop_
_entity.id
_entity.type
_entity.pdbx_description
1 polymer ?
#
loop_
_entity_poly.entity_id
_entity_poly.type
_entity_poly.pdbx_seq_one_letter_code
_entity_poly.pdbx_strand_id
1 'polypeptide(L)' 'MPTVLIDGVEYIPRAEVPPLTDERLQACLKELASIQYFSDCPHKHRAWAWDAMNALAPELAELASNDPQAAFERIHGSEE' A
#
# COMPACT_ATOMS: atom_id res chain seq x y z
N MET A 1 -20.63 -3.63 14.98
CA MET A 1 -21.28 -4.69 14.19
C MET A 1 -21.63 -5.83 15.13
N PRO A 2 -22.75 -6.54 14.96
CA PRO A 2 -23.08 -7.67 15.82
C PRO A 2 -22.05 -8.80 15.63
N THR A 3 -21.46 -9.27 16.73
CA THR A 3 -20.55 -10.42 16.73
C THR A 3 -21.37 -11.70 16.61
N VAL A 4 -21.10 -12.50 15.58
CA VAL A 4 -21.75 -13.81 15.38
C VAL A 4 -20.72 -14.90 15.68
N LEU A 5 -21.08 -15.81 16.58
CA LEU A 5 -20.27 -16.97 16.92
C LEU A 5 -20.92 -18.20 16.29
N ILE A 6 -20.16 -18.98 15.52
CA ILE A 6 -20.57 -20.29 15.00
C ILE A 6 -19.64 -21.32 15.61
N ASP A 7 -20.20 -22.29 16.34
CA ASP A 7 -19.45 -23.37 17.03
C ASP A 7 -18.28 -22.86 17.92
N GLY A 8 -18.44 -21.68 18.54
CA GLY A 8 -17.44 -21.07 19.41
C GLY A 8 -16.31 -20.32 18.68
N VAL A 9 -16.35 -20.24 17.35
CA VAL A 9 -15.43 -19.44 16.53
C VAL A 9 -16.13 -18.15 16.12
N GLU A 10 -15.41 -17.03 16.24
CA GLU A 10 -15.88 -15.74 15.73
C GLU A 10 -16.03 -15.84 14.21
N TYR A 11 -17.27 -15.73 13.74
CA TYR A 11 -17.56 -15.75 12.32
C TYR A 11 -17.11 -14.43 11.71
N ILE A 12 -16.02 -14.48 10.95
CA ILE A 12 -15.62 -13.40 10.06
C ILE A 12 -16.29 -13.68 8.70
N PRO A 13 -17.30 -12.88 8.30
CA PRO A 13 -17.93 -13.06 6.99
C PRO A 13 -16.85 -13.04 5.92
N ARG A 14 -16.93 -13.94 4.95
CA ARG A 14 -16.03 -13.95 3.80
C ARG A 14 -16.25 -12.62 3.07
N ALA A 15 -15.41 -11.63 3.36
CA ALA A 15 -15.57 -10.30 2.83
C ALA A 15 -15.47 -10.37 1.32
N GLU A 16 -16.52 -9.94 0.62
CA GLU A 16 -16.44 -9.73 -0.81
C GLU A 16 -15.39 -8.65 -1.07
N VAL A 17 -14.42 -8.94 -1.92
CA VAL A 17 -13.42 -7.94 -2.33
C VAL A 17 -14.11 -7.01 -3.32
N PRO A 18 -14.36 -5.74 -2.94
CA PRO A 18 -15.02 -4.81 -3.84
C PRO A 18 -14.10 -4.49 -5.03
N PRO A 19 -14.66 -4.08 -6.18
CA PRO A 19 -13.85 -3.61 -7.30
C PRO A 19 -12.97 -2.43 -6.88
N LEU A 20 -11.76 -2.37 -7.44
CA LEU A 20 -10.82 -1.27 -7.20
C LEU A 20 -11.35 0.03 -7.80
N THR A 21 -11.22 1.12 -7.04
CA THR A 21 -11.46 2.49 -7.51
C THR A 21 -10.15 3.25 -7.59
N ASP A 22 -10.10 4.31 -8.40
CA ASP A 22 -8.89 5.14 -8.54
C ASP A 22 -8.44 5.74 -7.20
N GLU A 23 -9.37 6.16 -6.34
CA GLU A 23 -9.08 6.67 -4.99
C GLU A 23 -8.42 5.61 -4.10
N ARG A 24 -8.92 4.37 -4.14
CA ARG A 24 -8.36 3.26 -3.36
C ARG A 24 -6.99 2.84 -3.89
N LEU A 25 -6.82 2.89 -5.21
CA LEU A 25 -5.54 2.62 -5.85
C LEU A 25 -4.51 3.69 -5.48
N GLN A 26 -4.89 4.97 -5.52
CA GLN A 26 -4.03 6.07 -5.08
C GLN A 26 -3.64 5.94 -3.61
N ALA A 27 -4.59 5.61 -2.73
CA ALA A 27 -4.30 5.37 -1.33
C ALA A 27 -3.32 4.20 -1.13
N CYS A 28 -3.48 3.10 -1.90
CA CYS A 28 -2.54 1.98 -1.88
C CYS A 28 -1.13 2.39 -2.31
N LEU A 29 -1.01 3.14 -3.41
CA LEU A 29 0.28 3.61 -3.91
C LEU A 29 0.98 4.57 -2.92
N LYS A 30 0.22 5.41 -2.20
CA LYS A 30 0.74 6.24 -1.11
C LYS A 30 1.42 5.40 -0.03
N GLU A 31 0.73 4.38 0.49
CA GLU A 31 1.29 3.50 1.51
C GLU A 31 2.51 2.72 1.00
N LEU A 32 2.48 2.24 -0.24
CA LEU A 32 3.62 1.59 -0.86
C LEU A 32 4.84 2.53 -0.96
N ALA A 33 4.63 3.81 -1.29
CA ALA A 33 5.69 4.83 -1.31
C ALA A 33 6.21 5.14 0.10
N SER A 34 5.33 5.19 1.11
CA SER A 34 5.72 5.34 2.52
C SER A 34 6.68 4.24 2.98
N ILE A 35 6.42 2.98 2.59
CA ILE A 35 7.29 1.85 2.94
C ILE A 35 8.70 2.01 2.33
N GLN A 36 8.80 2.57 1.12
CA GLN A 36 10.10 2.85 0.49
C GLN A 36 10.83 3.99 1.21
N TYR A 37 10.09 5.02 1.62
CA TYR A 37 10.64 6.22 2.24
C TYR A 37 11.14 5.98 3.67
N PHE A 38 10.29 5.47 4.56
CA PHE A 38 10.62 5.35 5.99
C PHE A 38 11.68 4.29 6.27
N SER A 39 12.73 4.66 7.00
CA SER A 39 13.89 3.81 7.34
C SER A 39 13.57 2.64 8.26
N ASP A 40 12.44 2.71 8.97
CA ASP A 40 12.08 1.73 9.99
C ASP A 40 11.53 0.43 9.39
N CYS A 41 11.26 0.44 8.08
CA CYS A 41 10.84 -0.75 7.33
C CYS A 41 12.06 -1.61 6.95
N PRO A 42 12.10 -2.90 7.35
CA PRO A 42 13.14 -3.84 6.93
C PRO A 42 13.28 -3.93 5.40
N HIS A 43 14.50 -4.16 4.91
CA HIS A 43 14.80 -4.29 3.46
C HIS A 43 13.87 -5.24 2.70
N LYS A 44 13.43 -6.32 3.34
CA LYS A 44 12.50 -7.29 2.74
C LYS A 44 11.12 -6.69 2.46
N HIS A 45 10.63 -5.82 3.35
CA HIS A 45 9.33 -5.17 3.19
C HIS A 45 9.39 -4.12 2.08
N ARG A 46 10.52 -3.43 1.94
CA ARG A 46 10.79 -2.53 0.81
C ARG A 46 10.79 -3.29 -0.52
N ALA A 47 11.43 -4.45 -0.60
CA ALA A 47 11.38 -5.27 -1.81
C ALA A 47 9.94 -5.67 -2.18
N TRP A 48 9.15 -6.16 -1.22
CA TRP A 48 7.75 -6.52 -1.46
C TRP A 48 6.87 -5.34 -1.85
N ALA A 49 7.06 -4.19 -1.21
CA ALA A 49 6.34 -2.98 -1.56
C ALA A 49 6.74 -2.49 -2.96
N TRP A 50 8.01 -2.68 -3.36
CA TRP A 50 8.48 -2.34 -4.70
C TRP A 50 7.86 -3.24 -5.74
N ASP A 51 7.81 -4.56 -5.51
CA ASP A 51 7.17 -5.52 -6.41
C ASP A 51 5.69 -5.18 -6.65
N ALA A 52 4.96 -4.85 -5.57
CA ALA A 52 3.57 -4.44 -5.65
C ALA A 52 3.39 -3.11 -6.39
N MET A 53 4.24 -2.12 -6.10
CA MET A 53 4.21 -0.82 -6.76
C MET A 53 4.55 -0.96 -8.25
N ASN A 54 5.53 -1.78 -8.61
CA ASN A 54 5.95 -2.01 -9.99
C ASN A 54 4.86 -2.69 -10.83
N ALA A 55 4.06 -3.57 -10.21
CA ALA A 55 2.91 -4.19 -10.88
C ALA A 55 1.77 -3.19 -11.17
N LEU A 56 1.65 -2.11 -10.37
CA LEU A 56 0.56 -1.13 -10.47
C LEU A 56 0.95 0.14 -11.22
N ALA A 57 2.17 0.64 -10.98
CA ALA A 57 2.71 1.91 -11.46
C ALA A 57 4.25 1.80 -11.59
N PRO A 58 4.76 1.19 -12.68
CA PRO A 58 6.19 0.90 -12.85
C PRO A 58 7.05 2.17 -12.83
N GLU A 59 6.57 3.28 -13.37
CA GLU A 59 7.30 4.56 -13.38
C GLU A 59 7.48 5.12 -11.96
N LEU A 60 6.49 4.90 -11.08
CA LEU A 60 6.60 5.30 -9.67
C LEU A 60 7.56 4.38 -8.91
N ALA A 61 7.55 3.08 -9.21
CA ALA A 61 8.46 2.12 -8.61
C ALA A 61 9.93 2.38 -8.99
N GLU A 62 10.18 2.74 -10.25
CA GLU A 62 11.50 3.16 -10.70
C GLU A 62 11.94 4.45 -10.00
N LEU A 63 11.06 5.44 -9.88
CA LEU A 63 11.34 6.65 -9.11
C LEU A 63 11.67 6.32 -7.65
N ALA A 64 10.88 5.48 -7.00
CA ALA A 64 11.10 5.10 -5.61
C ALA A 64 12.40 4.31 -5.39
N SER A 65 12.87 3.56 -6.39
CA SER A 65 14.15 2.86 -6.33
C SER A 65 15.35 3.81 -6.42
N ASN A 66 15.21 4.90 -7.19
CA ASN A 66 16.28 5.88 -7.40
C ASN A 66 16.29 6.95 -6.30
N ASP A 67 15.10 7.45 -5.94
CA ASP A 67 14.86 8.49 -4.97
C ASP A 67 13.52 8.24 -4.23
N PRO A 68 13.57 7.52 -3.08
CA PRO A 68 12.40 7.25 -2.27
C PRO A 68 11.67 8.51 -1.78
N GLN A 69 12.40 9.61 -1.55
CA GLN A 69 11.82 10.86 -1.08
C GLN A 69 11.02 11.53 -2.21
N ALA A 70 11.58 11.63 -3.41
CA ALA A 70 10.86 12.19 -4.56
C ALA A 70 9.60 11.37 -4.90
N ALA A 71 9.65 10.04 -4.77
CA ALA A 71 8.46 9.19 -4.96
C ALA A 71 7.38 9.47 -3.90
N PHE A 72 7.78 9.65 -2.64
CA PHE A 72 6.89 9.96 -1.54
C PHE A 72 6.20 11.32 -1.73
N GLU A 73 6.98 12.36 -2.02
CA GLU A 73 6.49 13.73 -2.26
C GLU A 73 5.56 13.79 -3.48
N ARG A 74 5.90 13.09 -4.58
CA ARG A 74 5.07 13.06 -5.79
C ARG A 74 3.66 12.57 -5.52
N ILE A 75 3.48 11.62 -4.61
CA ILE A 75 2.18 10.97 -4.40
C ILE A 75 1.42 11.51 -3.18
N HIS A 76 2.12 12.05 -2.17
CA HIS A 76 1.50 12.71 -1.03
C HIS A 76 1.21 14.20 -1.27
N GLY A 77 1.86 14.78 -2.28
CA GLY A 77 1.93 16.23 -2.48
C GLY A 77 3.13 16.79 -1.72
N SER A 78 3.78 17.80 -2.30
CA SER A 78 4.71 18.64 -1.55
C SER A 78 3.90 19.45 -0.53
N GLU A 79 4.16 19.25 0.77
CA GLU A 79 3.70 20.22 1.77
C GLU A 79 4.38 21.56 1.47
N GLU A 80 3.65 22.50 0.85
CA GLU A 80 3.97 23.94 0.88
C GLU A 80 3.44 24.59 2.16
#